data_AF-A0A3D2R8Q5-F1
#
_entry.id   AF-A0A3D2R8Q5-F1
#
_cell.length_a   1.000
_cell.length_b   1.000
_cell.length_c   1.000
_cell.angle_alpha   90.00
_cell.angle_beta   90.00
_cell.angle_gamma   90.00
#
_symmetry.space_group_name_H-M   'P 1'
#
loop_
_entity.id
_entity.type
_entity.pdbx_description
1 polymer ?
#
loop_
_entity_poly.entity_id
_entity_poly.type
_entity_poly.pdbx_seq_one_letter_code
_entity_poly.pdbx_strand_id
1 'polypeptide(L)'
;INNELDSLKVFDNAFMIQEDIDGFNQVKGAQLIGRFTQNKLDTIDVIKNSQVVYYSRDDKKKLVGINNTVASSMQLYIKEQKISGIRFINKVPGKVYPPSAFPENARILPGFIWRGKERLFFKDDLFGGKTFPALKPIRGIELPQELMLPDHEPFGSPATNDDTSAEQDK
;
A
#
# COMPACT_ATOMS: atom_id res chain seq x y z
N ILE A 1 11.92 -13.14 -3.07
CA ILE A 1 11.06 -11.98 -2.76
C ILE A 1 12.00 -10.79 -2.68
N ASN A 2 11.89 -9.83 -3.60
CA ASN A 2 12.67 -8.60 -3.53
C ASN A 2 11.88 -7.63 -2.65
N ASN A 3 12.50 -7.07 -1.62
CA ASN A 3 11.86 -6.18 -0.63
C ASN A 3 11.57 -4.78 -1.22
N GLU A 4 11.00 -4.74 -2.41
CA GLU A 4 10.72 -3.52 -3.16
C GLU A 4 9.23 -3.24 -3.16
N LEU A 5 8.88 -1.96 -2.97
CA LEU A 5 7.52 -1.47 -3.13
C LEU A 5 7.18 -1.48 -4.62
N ASP A 6 6.00 -2.00 -4.94
CA ASP A 6 5.46 -2.00 -6.30
C ASP A 6 4.48 -0.84 -6.51
N SER A 7 3.42 -0.81 -5.69
CA SER A 7 2.33 0.16 -5.87
C SER A 7 1.65 0.58 -4.57
N LEU A 8 1.11 1.81 -4.59
CA LEU A 8 0.21 2.38 -3.59
C LEU A 8 -1.15 2.57 -4.23
N LYS A 9 -2.21 2.05 -3.62
CA LYS A 9 -3.57 2.22 -4.13
C LYS A 9 -4.43 2.83 -3.04
N VAL A 10 -5.07 3.95 -3.35
CA VAL A 10 -6.03 4.63 -2.49
C VAL A 10 -7.35 4.66 -3.23
N PHE A 11 -8.39 4.15 -2.58
CA PHE A 11 -9.74 4.10 -3.09
C PHE A 11 -10.61 5.08 -2.30
N ASP A 12 -11.73 5.48 -2.91
CA ASP A 12 -12.81 6.25 -2.28
C ASP A 12 -12.34 7.53 -1.58
N ASN A 13 -12.25 8.62 -2.36
CA ASN A 13 -11.78 9.94 -1.94
C ASN A 13 -10.27 10.03 -1.76
N ALA A 14 -9.53 9.60 -2.78
CA ALA A 14 -8.09 9.76 -2.79
C ALA A 14 -7.70 11.24 -2.79
N PHE A 15 -6.81 11.61 -1.87
CA PHE A 15 -6.35 12.97 -1.68
C PHE A 15 -4.84 12.98 -1.40
N MET A 16 -4.10 13.83 -2.11
CA MET A 16 -2.68 14.07 -1.93
C MET A 16 -2.43 15.54 -1.65
N ILE A 17 -1.64 15.83 -0.61
CA ILE A 17 -1.27 17.18 -0.20
C ILE A 17 0.24 17.27 -0.08
N GLN A 18 0.82 18.31 -0.65
CA GLN A 18 2.22 18.68 -0.49
C GLN A 18 2.30 20.15 -0.10
N GLU A 19 3.01 20.45 0.99
CA GLU A 19 3.27 21.81 1.42
C GLU A 19 4.16 22.56 0.41
N ASP A 20 3.85 23.84 0.21
CA ASP A 20 4.59 24.80 -0.60
C ASP A 20 4.79 26.09 0.22
N ILE A 21 5.65 27.00 -0.23
CA ILE A 21 5.97 28.25 0.48
C ILE A 21 4.72 29.14 0.63
N ASP A 22 3.87 29.18 -0.40
CA ASP A 22 2.72 30.09 -0.47
C ASP A 22 1.37 29.36 -0.28
N GLY A 23 1.40 28.08 0.12
CA GLY A 23 0.18 27.28 0.32
C GLY A 23 0.39 25.78 0.19
N PHE A 24 -0.58 25.08 -0.40
CA PHE A 24 -0.56 23.62 -0.54
C PHE A 24 -0.85 23.19 -1.98
N ASN A 25 0.05 22.41 -2.54
CA ASN A 25 -0.21 21.62 -3.73
C ASN A 25 -1.17 20.48 -3.36
N GLN A 26 -2.28 20.38 -4.07
CA GLN A 26 -3.37 19.48 -3.74
C GLN A 26 -3.84 18.74 -4.98
N VAL A 27 -4.03 17.44 -4.87
CA VAL A 27 -4.66 16.63 -5.90
C VAL A 27 -5.70 15.74 -5.26
N LYS A 28 -6.91 15.71 -5.82
CA LYS A 28 -7.98 14.80 -5.40
C LYS A 28 -8.57 14.05 -6.58
N GLY A 29 -9.12 12.88 -6.30
CA GLY A 29 -9.87 12.08 -7.25
C GLY A 29 -10.63 10.95 -6.56
N ALA A 30 -11.34 10.13 -7.34
CA ALA A 30 -12.00 8.96 -6.76
C ALA A 30 -10.98 7.90 -6.36
N GLN A 31 -9.94 7.69 -7.18
CA GLN A 31 -8.91 6.69 -6.96
C GLN A 31 -7.53 7.27 -7.28
N LEU A 32 -6.51 6.80 -6.54
CA LEU A 32 -5.11 7.13 -6.76
C LEU A 32 -4.29 5.84 -6.83
N ILE A 33 -3.49 5.71 -7.88
CA ILE A 33 -2.56 4.59 -8.08
C ILE A 33 -1.15 5.16 -8.22
N GLY A 34 -0.35 5.01 -7.16
CA GLY A 34 1.07 5.32 -7.15
C GLY A 34 1.89 4.10 -7.58
N ARG A 35 2.89 4.31 -8.43
CA ARG A 35 3.89 3.31 -8.82
C ARG A 35 5.26 3.70 -8.29
N PHE A 36 6.00 2.70 -7.82
CA PHE A 36 7.33 2.86 -7.28
C PHE A 36 8.38 2.33 -8.25
N THR A 37 9.50 3.04 -8.32
CA THR A 37 10.72 2.62 -9.02
C THR A 37 11.86 2.74 -8.04
N GLN A 38 12.59 1.66 -7.77
CA GLN A 38 13.69 1.63 -6.78
C GLN A 38 13.24 2.16 -5.40
N ASN A 39 12.08 1.70 -4.91
CA ASN A 39 11.47 2.14 -3.64
C ASN A 39 11.13 3.63 -3.55
N LYS A 40 11.10 4.35 -4.67
CA LYS A 40 10.72 5.77 -4.73
C LYS A 40 9.44 5.91 -5.55
N LEU A 41 8.48 6.68 -5.02
CA LEU A 41 7.26 7.01 -5.74
C LEU A 41 7.63 7.83 -6.98
N ASP A 42 7.25 7.33 -8.15
CA ASP A 42 7.67 7.84 -9.45
C ASP A 42 6.49 8.45 -10.22
N THR A 43 5.40 7.68 -10.35
CA THR A 43 4.19 8.11 -11.06
C THR A 43 2.96 7.90 -10.23
N ILE A 44 2.01 8.82 -10.35
CA ILE A 44 0.72 8.75 -9.66
C ILE A 44 -0.39 8.98 -10.67
N ASP A 45 -1.25 8.00 -10.88
CA ASP A 45 -2.49 8.16 -11.63
C ASP A 45 -3.62 8.53 -10.69
N VAL A 46 -4.34 9.58 -11.02
CA VAL A 46 -5.55 10.02 -10.31
C VAL A 46 -6.72 9.90 -11.27
N ILE A 47 -7.70 9.09 -10.87
CA ILE A 47 -8.74 8.57 -11.76
C ILE A 47 -10.11 9.00 -11.27
N LYS A 48 -10.94 9.48 -12.21
CA LYS A 48 -12.30 10.01 -12.04
C LYS A 48 -12.35 11.28 -11.18
N ASN A 49 -13.15 12.25 -11.63
CA ASN A 49 -13.42 13.53 -10.95
C ASN A 49 -12.14 14.19 -10.39
N SER A 50 -11.08 14.17 -11.19
CA SER A 50 -9.75 14.54 -10.75
C SER A 50 -9.62 16.05 -10.74
N GLN A 51 -9.24 16.62 -9.60
CA GLN A 51 -9.05 18.07 -9.44
C GLN A 51 -7.68 18.34 -8.82
N VAL A 52 -7.04 19.40 -9.28
CA VAL A 52 -5.74 19.85 -8.79
C VAL A 52 -5.75 21.34 -8.47
N VAL A 53 -5.06 21.71 -7.39
CA VAL A 53 -4.55 23.06 -7.16
C VAL A 53 -3.02 22.94 -7.07
N TYR A 54 -2.30 23.51 -8.03
CA TYR A 54 -0.85 23.38 -8.12
C TYR A 54 -0.17 24.74 -8.31
N TYR A 55 0.77 25.06 -7.43
CA TYR A 55 1.57 26.28 -7.44
C TYR A 55 2.76 26.09 -8.38
N SER A 56 2.62 26.59 -9.60
CA SER A 56 3.64 26.47 -10.64
C SER A 56 4.75 27.50 -10.41
N ARG A 57 6.01 27.04 -10.40
CA ARG A 57 7.20 27.88 -10.20
C ARG A 57 8.16 27.74 -11.37
N ASP A 58 8.92 28.81 -11.66
CA ASP A 58 10.01 28.78 -12.64
C ASP A 58 11.31 28.21 -12.07
N ASP A 59 12.36 28.16 -12.89
CA ASP A 59 13.69 27.67 -12.50
C ASP A 59 14.35 28.48 -11.38
N LYS A 60 13.90 29.73 -11.17
CA LYS A 60 14.33 30.62 -10.07
C LYS A 60 13.45 30.46 -8.83
N LYS A 61 12.57 29.45 -8.80
CA LYS A 61 11.58 29.18 -7.74
C LYS A 61 10.53 30.29 -7.56
N LYS A 62 10.40 31.20 -8.51
CA LYS A 62 9.38 32.26 -8.45
C LYS A 62 8.03 31.67 -8.83
N LEU A 63 6.99 31.98 -8.06
CA LEU A 63 5.62 31.59 -8.36
C LEU A 63 5.15 32.28 -9.65
N VAL A 64 4.89 31.50 -10.69
CA VAL A 64 4.44 32.00 -12.00
C VAL A 64 2.94 31.88 -12.18
N GLY A 65 2.29 30.97 -11.46
CA GLY A 65 0.84 30.82 -11.54
C GLY A 65 0.31 29.70 -10.64
N ILE A 66 -1.00 29.69 -10.47
CA ILE A 66 -1.72 28.66 -9.73
C ILE A 66 -2.64 27.95 -10.73
N ASN A 67 -2.35 26.67 -10.95
CA ASN A 67 -3.17 25.81 -11.80
C ASN A 67 -4.33 25.26 -10.98
N ASN A 68 -5.57 25.64 -11.33
CA ASN A 68 -6.78 25.02 -10.80
C ASN A 68 -7.54 24.38 -11.96
N THR A 69 -7.46 23.05 -12.04
CA THR A 69 -8.00 22.29 -13.17
C THR A 69 -8.79 21.08 -12.68
N VAL A 70 -9.90 20.81 -13.38
CA VAL A 70 -10.70 19.59 -13.27
C VAL A 70 -10.53 18.77 -14.55
N ALA A 71 -10.37 17.46 -14.42
CA ALA A 71 -10.22 16.52 -15.53
C ALA A 71 -10.88 15.18 -15.20
N SER A 72 -11.14 14.36 -16.22
CA SER A 72 -11.61 12.99 -15.99
C SER A 72 -10.54 12.15 -15.28
N SER A 73 -9.27 12.32 -15.67
CA SER A 73 -8.13 11.74 -14.97
C SER A 73 -6.87 12.57 -15.20
N MET A 74 -5.85 12.36 -14.36
CA MET A 74 -4.54 12.97 -14.53
C MET A 74 -3.43 12.03 -14.07
N GLN A 75 -2.24 12.24 -14.60
CA GLN A 75 -1.01 11.57 -14.21
C GLN A 75 -0.03 12.60 -13.68
N LEU A 76 0.52 12.34 -12.50
CA LEU A 76 1.56 13.14 -11.87
C LEU A 76 2.90 12.41 -12.00
N TYR A 77 3.94 13.18 -12.30
CA TYR A 77 5.32 12.70 -12.28
C TYR A 77 6.01 13.26 -11.04
N ILE A 78 6.71 12.40 -10.30
CA ILE A 78 7.38 12.73 -9.06
C ILE A 78 8.88 12.60 -9.26
N LYS A 79 9.63 13.64 -8.89
CA LYS A 79 11.10 13.63 -8.84
C LYS A 79 11.55 14.27 -7.55
N GLU A 80 12.50 13.65 -6.85
CA GLU A 80 13.04 14.17 -5.58
C GLU A 80 11.93 14.49 -4.55
N GLN A 81 10.92 13.60 -4.47
CA GLN A 81 9.75 13.76 -3.58
C GLN A 81 8.89 15.01 -3.86
N LYS A 82 8.96 15.56 -5.08
CA LYS A 82 8.17 16.71 -5.53
C LYS A 82 7.51 16.42 -6.87
N ILE A 83 6.37 17.05 -7.12
CA ILE A 83 5.73 17.02 -8.43
C ILE A 83 6.66 17.72 -9.43
N SER A 84 7.08 17.00 -10.47
CA SER A 84 7.88 17.53 -11.58
C SER A 84 7.03 17.85 -12.81
N GLY A 85 5.87 17.20 -12.95
CA GLY A 85 4.96 17.43 -14.06
C GLY A 85 3.57 16.84 -13.83
N ILE A 86 2.61 17.37 -14.58
CA ILE A 86 1.21 16.93 -14.54
C ILE A 86 0.70 16.79 -15.98
N ARG A 87 0.21 15.60 -16.31
CA ARG A 87 -0.45 15.31 -17.59
C ARG A 87 -1.94 15.10 -17.33
N PHE A 88 -2.78 15.90 -17.98
CA PHE A 88 -4.23 15.76 -17.89
C PHE A 88 -4.78 14.89 -19.02
N ILE A 89 -5.81 14.09 -18.71
CA ILE A 89 -6.52 13.23 -19.66
C ILE A 89 -7.98 13.68 -19.65
N ASN A 90 -8.51 14.04 -20.83
CA ASN A 90 -9.86 14.59 -21.00
C ASN A 90 -10.14 15.75 -20.03
N LYS A 91 -9.32 16.80 -20.16
CA LYS A 91 -9.46 17.99 -19.32
C LYS A 91 -10.71 18.78 -19.72
N VAL A 92 -11.42 19.28 -18.72
CA VAL A 92 -12.27 20.46 -18.90
C VAL A 92 -11.33 21.64 -19.19
N PRO A 93 -11.73 22.70 -19.91
CA PRO A 93 -10.92 23.90 -20.06
C PRO A 93 -10.53 24.50 -18.69
N GLY A 94 -9.39 24.05 -18.16
CA GLY A 94 -8.79 24.52 -16.91
C GLY A 94 -8.11 25.87 -17.11
N LYS A 95 -8.08 26.68 -16.05
CA LYS A 95 -7.46 28.00 -16.07
C LYS A 95 -6.20 27.97 -15.19
N VAL A 96 -5.10 28.43 -15.75
CA VAL A 96 -3.93 28.82 -14.96
C VAL A 96 -4.14 30.28 -14.60
N TYR A 97 -4.14 30.57 -13.29
CA TYR A 97 -4.36 31.92 -12.78
C TYR A 97 -3.03 32.56 -12.40
N PRO A 98 -2.81 33.84 -12.72
CA PRO A 98 -1.80 34.63 -12.04
C PRO A 98 -2.02 34.57 -10.52
N PRO A 99 -0.96 34.57 -9.69
CA PRO A 99 -1.11 34.44 -8.23
C PRO A 99 -2.01 35.50 -7.60
N SER A 100 -2.01 36.73 -8.14
CA SER A 100 -2.84 37.85 -7.68
C SER A 100 -4.32 37.71 -8.05
N ALA A 101 -4.67 36.89 -9.05
CA ALA A 101 -6.02 36.75 -9.58
C ALA A 101 -6.74 35.51 -9.04
N PHE A 102 -6.03 34.61 -8.35
CA PHE A 102 -6.63 33.39 -7.81
C PHE A 102 -7.15 33.62 -6.39
N PRO A 103 -8.48 33.52 -6.18
CA PRO A 103 -9.09 33.93 -4.94
C PRO A 103 -8.73 32.95 -3.81
N GLU A 104 -8.48 33.50 -2.63
CA GLU A 104 -7.94 32.75 -1.49
C GLU A 104 -8.86 31.62 -1.02
N ASN A 105 -10.17 31.85 -1.06
CA ASN A 105 -11.18 30.84 -0.73
C ASN A 105 -11.19 29.63 -1.69
N ALA A 106 -10.68 29.76 -2.91
CA ALA A 106 -10.59 28.67 -3.88
C ALA A 106 -9.25 27.94 -3.85
N ARG A 107 -8.32 28.34 -2.97
CA ARG A 107 -6.99 27.72 -2.84
C ARG A 107 -7.00 26.38 -2.15
N ILE A 108 -8.07 26.04 -1.44
CA ILE A 108 -8.22 24.78 -0.72
C ILE A 108 -9.34 23.96 -1.36
N LEU A 109 -9.05 22.72 -1.70
CA LEU A 109 -10.04 21.81 -2.26
C LEU A 109 -10.95 21.27 -1.14
N PRO A 110 -12.25 21.05 -1.42
CA PRO A 110 -13.13 20.37 -0.48
C PRO A 110 -12.58 19.00 -0.08
N GLY A 111 -12.58 18.71 1.23
CA GLY A 111 -11.99 17.49 1.80
C GLY A 111 -10.52 17.63 2.21
N PHE A 112 -9.94 18.81 2.09
CA PHE A 112 -8.58 19.08 2.56
C PHE A 112 -8.44 18.85 4.07
N ILE A 113 -7.49 17.99 4.45
CA ILE A 113 -7.07 17.79 5.84
C ILE A 113 -5.55 17.67 5.83
N TRP A 114 -4.86 18.65 6.40
CA TRP A 114 -3.40 18.61 6.50
C TRP A 114 -2.96 17.63 7.60
N ARG A 115 -2.26 16.58 7.20
CA ARG A 115 -1.75 15.53 8.10
C ARG A 115 -0.22 15.49 8.18
N GLY A 116 0.45 16.62 7.94
CA GLY A 116 1.92 16.70 7.95
C GLY A 116 2.55 16.26 9.27
N LYS A 117 1.87 16.52 10.40
CA LYS A 117 2.30 16.09 11.74
C LYS A 117 2.26 14.57 11.94
N GLU A 118 1.52 13.84 11.10
CA GLU A 118 1.36 12.38 11.18
C GLU A 118 2.28 11.66 10.17
N ARG A 119 3.17 12.40 9.49
CA ARG A 119 4.14 11.81 8.57
C ARG A 119 5.13 10.96 9.35
N LEU A 120 5.26 9.72 8.93
CA LEU A 120 6.24 8.77 9.47
C LEU A 120 7.59 9.00 8.80
N PHE A 121 8.64 9.16 9.60
CA PHE A 121 10.03 9.28 9.16
C PHE A 121 10.83 8.02 9.46
N PHE A 122 10.48 7.32 10.53
CA PHE A 122 11.14 6.11 11.00
C PHE A 122 10.13 4.98 11.20
N LYS A 123 10.62 3.74 11.20
CA LYS A 123 9.76 2.56 11.44
C LYS A 123 9.08 2.62 12.80
N ASP A 124 9.77 3.17 13.80
CA ASP A 124 9.26 3.26 15.17
C ASP A 124 8.07 4.21 15.29
N ASP A 125 7.93 5.17 14.37
CA ASP A 125 6.79 6.11 14.32
C ASP A 125 5.46 5.37 14.09
N LEU A 126 5.48 4.17 13.49
CA LEU A 126 4.28 3.31 13.33
C LEU A 126 3.64 2.93 14.68
N PHE A 127 4.45 2.88 15.73
CA PHE A 127 4.07 2.45 17.07
C PHE A 127 4.14 3.58 18.11
N GLY A 128 4.53 4.78 17.70
CA GLY A 128 4.63 5.95 18.57
C GLY A 128 3.33 6.19 19.36
N GLY A 129 3.43 6.13 20.69
CA GLY A 129 2.31 6.35 21.59
C GLY A 129 1.34 5.16 21.77
N LYS A 130 1.61 3.99 21.18
CA LYS A 130 0.78 2.79 21.38
C LYS A 130 1.48 1.83 22.34
N THR A 131 0.76 1.38 23.37
CA THR A 131 1.19 0.25 24.20
C THR A 131 0.88 -1.04 23.45
N PHE A 132 1.89 -1.89 23.25
CA PHE A 132 1.63 -3.23 22.74
C PHE A 132 0.74 -3.98 23.73
N PRO A 133 -0.31 -4.69 23.26
CA PRO A 133 -1.12 -5.51 24.14
C PRO A 133 -0.24 -6.59 24.78
N ALA A 134 -0.54 -6.97 26.02
CA ALA A 134 0.12 -8.08 26.66
C ALA A 134 -0.09 -9.35 25.80
N LEU A 135 1.01 -9.91 25.28
CA LEU A 135 0.96 -11.11 24.47
C LEU A 135 0.43 -12.26 25.35
N LYS A 136 -0.70 -12.86 24.96
CA LYS A 136 -1.15 -14.10 25.61
C LYS A 136 -0.24 -15.23 25.14
N PRO A 137 0.46 -15.93 26.04
CA PRO A 137 1.24 -17.09 25.63
C PRO A 137 0.30 -18.13 25.00
N ILE A 138 0.61 -18.54 23.78
CA ILE A 138 -0.15 -19.58 23.09
C ILE A 138 0.23 -20.90 23.79
N ARG A 139 -0.75 -21.56 24.41
CA ARG A 139 -0.56 -22.93 24.91
C ARG A 139 -0.87 -23.89 23.75
N GLY A 140 0.00 -24.86 23.53
CA GLY A 140 -0.30 -25.96 22.61
C GLY A 140 -1.54 -26.72 23.08
N ILE A 141 -2.26 -27.32 22.14
CA ILE A 141 -3.25 -28.34 22.46
C ILE A 141 -2.46 -29.56 22.94
N GLU A 142 -2.89 -30.19 24.03
CA GLU A 142 -2.32 -31.48 24.44
C GLU A 142 -2.47 -32.46 23.26
N LEU A 143 -1.39 -33.18 22.93
CA LEU A 143 -1.52 -34.24 21.94
C LEU A 143 -2.60 -35.21 22.43
N PRO A 144 -3.50 -35.67 21.53
CA PRO A 144 -4.45 -36.71 21.88
C PRO A 144 -3.69 -37.87 22.53
N GLN A 145 -4.22 -38.40 23.63
CA GLN A 145 -3.72 -39.67 24.15
C GLN A 145 -3.74 -40.66 22.99
N GLU A 146 -2.61 -41.35 22.76
CA GLU A 146 -2.60 -42.48 21.84
C GLU A 146 -3.77 -43.37 22.25
N LEU A 147 -4.77 -43.49 21.37
CA LEU A 147 -5.78 -44.52 21.55
C LEU A 147 -4.98 -45.82 21.55
N MET A 148 -4.82 -46.43 22.72
CA MET A 148 -4.50 -47.85 22.79
C MET A 148 -5.65 -48.54 22.07
N LEU A 149 -5.48 -48.74 20.76
CA LEU A 149 -6.26 -49.71 20.03
C LEU A 149 -6.04 -51.01 20.81
N PRO A 150 -7.11 -51.67 21.29
CA PRO A 150 -6.96 -52.94 21.98
C PRO A 150 -6.07 -53.80 21.12
N ASP A 151 -5.00 -54.32 21.74
CA ASP A 151 -4.02 -55.17 21.08
C ASP A 151 -4.78 -56.09 20.13
N HIS A 152 -4.47 -55.98 18.83
CA HIS A 152 -4.90 -57.01 17.92
C HIS A 152 -4.25 -58.28 18.43
N GLU A 153 -5.03 -59.09 19.16
CA GLU A 153 -4.69 -60.44 19.56
C GLU A 153 -3.98 -61.10 18.37
N PRO A 154 -2.72 -61.53 18.51
CA PRO A 154 -2.04 -62.19 17.42
C PRO A 154 -2.88 -63.40 17.04
N PHE A 155 -3.39 -63.40 15.80
CA PHE A 155 -4.09 -64.55 15.25
C PHE A 155 -3.24 -65.79 15.51
N GLY A 156 -3.86 -66.75 16.20
CA GLY A 156 -3.19 -67.88 16.83
C GLY A 156 -2.14 -68.55 15.96
N SER A 157 -1.08 -69.03 16.62
CA SER A 157 -0.02 -69.81 16.02
C SER A 157 -0.60 -70.94 15.15
N PRO A 158 -0.21 -71.05 13.87
CA PRO A 158 -0.54 -72.22 13.09
C PRO A 158 0.19 -73.42 13.69
N ALA A 159 -0.56 -74.51 13.85
CA ALA A 159 -0.11 -75.79 14.37
C ALA A 159 1.16 -76.30 13.67
N THR A 160 2.02 -76.94 14.44
CA THR A 160 3.11 -77.79 13.96
C THR A 160 2.53 -78.93 13.14
N ASN A 161 2.67 -78.85 11.81
CA ASN A 161 2.55 -80.03 10.97
C ASN A 161 3.94 -80.65 10.84
N ASP A 162 4.20 -81.62 11.70
CA ASP A 162 5.20 -82.64 11.50
C ASP A 162 4.58 -83.69 10.57
N ASP A 163 5.00 -83.71 9.30
CA ASP A 163 5.09 -84.97 8.55
C ASP A 163 5.99 -84.84 7.30
N THR A 164 7.20 -85.36 7.47
CA THR A 164 7.97 -86.23 6.57
C THR A 164 8.52 -85.77 5.20
N SER A 165 9.86 -85.73 5.20
CA SER A 165 10.80 -86.38 4.24
C SER A 165 10.95 -85.84 2.81
N ALA A 166 12.14 -85.34 2.48
CA ALA A 166 13.17 -86.13 1.78
C ALA A 166 14.42 -85.28 1.49
N GLU A 167 15.55 -85.64 2.09
CA GLU A 167 16.87 -85.45 1.49
C GLU A 167 17.44 -86.86 1.28
N GLN A 168 17.49 -87.28 0.01
CA GLN A 168 18.36 -88.34 -0.47
C GLN A 168 19.15 -87.78 -1.67
N ASP A 169 20.45 -87.72 -1.44
CA ASP A 169 21.54 -87.95 -2.39
C ASP A 169 21.78 -87.00 -3.60
N LYS A 170 22.98 -86.39 -3.51
CA LYS A 170 23.96 -86.03 -4.55
C LYS A 170 23.85 -84.72 -5.33
#